data_AF-A0A819KIS0-F1
#
_entry.id   AF-A0A819KIS0-F1
#
_cell.length_a   1.000
_cell.length_b   1.000
_cell.length_c   1.000
_cell.angle_alpha   90.00
_cell.angle_beta   90.00
_cell.angle_gamma   90.00
#
_symmetry.space_group_name_H-M   'P 1'
#
loop_
_entity.id
_entity.type
_entity.pdbx_description
1 polymer ?
#
loop_
_entity_poly.entity_id
_entity_poly.type
_entity_poly.pdbx_seq_one_letter_code
_entity_poly.pdbx_strand_id
1 'polypeptide(L)'
;MGIRGLQTFIEEKLSLLNQFELHNCNVLLDGNSIYHQMYKQCHLTCLFGGEYDKFYRYCKQLFESFRICDVNAMVVFDGARLDNRKLSTVLERSQRRVDYSTRTSVNTDLSPL
;
A
#
# COMPACT_ATOMS: atom_id res chain seq x y z
N MET A 1 0.50 -2.64 6.51
CA MET A 1 0.05 -3.70 7.45
C MET A 1 1.22 -4.63 7.71
N GLY A 2 1.38 -5.19 8.92
CA GLY A 2 2.44 -6.18 9.16
C GLY A 2 3.11 -6.04 10.52
N ILE A 3 4.28 -6.66 10.65
CA ILE A 3 5.11 -6.61 11.86
C ILE A 3 5.83 -5.26 11.90
N ARG A 4 5.62 -4.50 12.97
CA ARG A 4 6.25 -3.18 13.15
C ARG A 4 7.77 -3.33 13.22
N GLY A 5 8.49 -2.49 12.47
CA GLY A 5 9.95 -2.49 12.43
C GLY A 5 10.59 -3.55 11.54
N LEU A 6 9.82 -4.52 11.02
CA LEU A 6 10.36 -5.57 10.16
C LEU A 6 10.94 -5.02 8.86
N GLN A 7 10.25 -4.07 8.22
CA GLN A 7 10.73 -3.43 7.01
C GLN A 7 12.08 -2.73 7.24
N THR A 8 12.16 -1.88 8.27
CA THR A 8 13.41 -1.17 8.64
C THR A 8 14.55 -2.14 8.94
N PHE A 9 14.26 -3.21 9.68
CA PHE A 9 15.24 -4.25 9.97
C PHE A 9 15.77 -4.94 8.70
N ILE A 10 14.88 -5.23 7.74
CA ILE A 10 15.26 -5.81 6.44
C ILE A 10 16.11 -4.82 5.64
N GLU A 11 15.72 -3.55 5.60
CA GLU A 11 16.47 -2.49 4.90
C GLU A 11 17.88 -2.31 5.49
N GLU A 12 18.03 -2.36 6.81
CA GLU A 12 19.33 -2.30 7.49
C GLU A 12 20.21 -3.55 7.24
N LYS A 13 19.58 -4.69 6.91
CA LYS A 13 20.26 -5.98 6.72
C LYS A 13 20.02 -6.58 5.34
N LEU A 14 20.06 -5.74 4.30
CA LEU A 14 19.92 -6.16 2.90
C LEU A 14 20.89 -7.28 2.50
N SER A 15 22.08 -7.34 3.13
CA SER A 15 23.07 -8.41 2.91
C SER A 15 22.59 -9.81 3.31
N LEU A 16 21.50 -9.93 4.09
CA LEU A 16 20.88 -11.19 4.43
C LEU A 16 19.90 -11.69 3.36
N LEU A 17 19.58 -10.86 2.36
CA LEU A 17 18.66 -11.20 1.29
C LEU A 17 19.41 -11.45 -0.01
N ASN A 18 18.98 -12.47 -0.72
CA ASN A 18 19.40 -12.69 -2.10
C ASN A 18 18.52 -11.86 -3.01
N GLN A 19 19.14 -11.03 -3.86
CA GLN A 19 18.42 -10.36 -4.93
C GLN A 19 18.03 -11.39 -5.99
N PHE A 20 16.77 -11.37 -6.39
CA PHE A 20 16.23 -12.24 -7.42
C PHE A 20 15.53 -11.37 -8.46
N GLU A 21 15.98 -11.45 -9.70
CA GLU A 21 15.32 -10.77 -10.82
C GLU A 21 14.14 -11.61 -11.28
N LEU A 22 12.95 -11.03 -11.30
CA LEU A 22 11.73 -11.73 -11.68
C LEU A 22 11.66 -11.87 -13.21
N HIS A 23 11.75 -13.09 -13.71
CA HIS A 23 11.54 -13.43 -15.11
C HIS A 23 10.98 -14.85 -15.26
N ASN A 24 10.17 -15.11 -16.30
CA ASN A 24 9.60 -16.43 -16.65
C ASN A 24 8.99 -17.18 -15.44
N CYS A 25 8.24 -16.49 -14.58
CA CYS A 25 7.77 -17.07 -13.32
C CYS A 25 6.33 -16.65 -12.98
N ASN A 26 5.67 -17.45 -12.13
CA ASN A 26 4.38 -17.11 -11.57
C ASN A 26 4.58 -16.42 -10.22
N VAL A 27 3.94 -15.27 -10.01
CA VAL A 27 4.03 -14.52 -8.75
C VAL A 27 2.64 -14.31 -8.17
N LEU A 28 2.48 -14.63 -6.88
CA LEU A 28 1.27 -14.34 -6.13
C LEU A 28 1.47 -13.04 -5.33
N LEU A 29 0.61 -12.07 -5.57
CA LEU A 29 0.68 -10.73 -5.01
C LEU A 29 -0.48 -10.51 -4.03
N ASP A 30 -0.17 -10.08 -2.81
CA ASP A 30 -1.18 -9.57 -1.88
C ASP A 30 -1.64 -8.18 -2.37
N GLY A 31 -2.84 -8.14 -2.94
CA GLY A 31 -3.43 -6.95 -3.54
C GLY A 31 -3.61 -5.81 -2.55
N ASN A 32 -3.95 -6.09 -1.29
CA ASN A 32 -4.15 -5.05 -0.28
C ASN A 32 -2.83 -4.35 0.07
N SER A 33 -1.75 -5.13 0.13
CA SER A 33 -0.41 -4.61 0.40
C SER A 33 0.13 -3.83 -0.81
N ILE A 34 -0.02 -4.37 -2.03
CA ILE A 34 0.47 -3.72 -3.24
C ILE A 34 -0.27 -2.42 -3.56
N TYR A 35 -1.60 -2.39 -3.44
CA TYR A 35 -2.40 -1.19 -3.66
C TYR A 35 -1.93 -0.03 -2.78
N HIS A 36 -1.70 -0.32 -1.48
CA HIS A 36 -1.23 0.68 -0.53
C HIS A 36 0.17 1.20 -0.90
N GLN A 37 1.07 0.29 -1.31
CA GLN A 37 2.43 0.66 -1.70
C GLN A 37 2.45 1.50 -2.99
N MET A 38 1.70 1.08 -4.01
CA MET A 38 1.54 1.83 -5.26
C MET A 38 1.04 3.25 -4.97
N TYR A 39 -0.03 3.36 -4.18
CA TYR A 39 -0.62 4.67 -3.88
C TYR A 39 0.38 5.61 -3.19
N LYS A 40 1.18 5.07 -2.26
CA LYS A 40 2.27 5.80 -1.61
C LYS A 40 3.35 6.23 -2.61
N GLN A 41 3.73 5.37 -3.55
CA GLN A 41 4.76 5.67 -4.55
C GLN A 41 4.30 6.69 -5.59
N CYS A 42 3.02 6.70 -5.97
CA CYS A 42 2.49 7.67 -6.92
C CYS A 42 2.32 9.09 -6.35
N HIS A 43 2.51 9.28 -5.03
CA HIS A 43 2.31 10.56 -4.33
C HIS A 43 0.94 11.20 -4.65
N LEU A 44 -0.09 10.36 -4.88
CA LEU A 44 -1.41 10.83 -5.25
C LEU A 44 -2.17 11.31 -4.03
N THR A 45 -2.85 12.44 -4.19
CA THR A 45 -3.69 13.01 -3.15
C THR A 45 -5.02 12.25 -3.09
N CYS A 46 -5.47 11.82 -1.91
CA CYS A 46 -6.80 11.22 -1.72
C CYS A 46 -7.94 12.26 -1.58
N LEU A 47 -7.65 13.55 -1.75
CA LEU A 47 -8.64 14.61 -1.58
C LEU A 47 -9.69 14.52 -2.68
N PHE A 48 -10.94 14.86 -2.35
CA PHE A 48 -12.08 14.91 -3.28
C PHE A 48 -12.36 13.59 -4.02
N GLY A 49 -12.00 12.44 -3.44
CA GLY A 49 -12.17 11.12 -4.07
C GLY A 49 -10.90 10.58 -4.72
N GLY A 50 -9.88 11.42 -4.91
CA GLY A 50 -8.56 11.02 -5.39
C GLY A 50 -8.41 10.91 -6.91
N GLU A 51 -7.18 10.63 -7.34
CA GLU A 51 -6.74 10.71 -8.74
C GLU A 51 -6.73 9.33 -9.43
N TYR A 52 -7.91 8.87 -9.85
CA TYR A 52 -8.09 7.52 -10.40
C TYR A 52 -7.36 7.27 -11.73
N ASP A 53 -7.29 8.25 -12.63
CA ASP A 53 -6.65 8.09 -13.94
C ASP A 53 -5.13 7.88 -13.80
N LYS A 54 -4.46 8.71 -12.98
CA LYS A 54 -3.02 8.54 -12.70
C LYS A 54 -2.75 7.19 -12.04
N PHE A 55 -3.60 6.79 -11.09
CA PHE A 55 -3.46 5.50 -10.42
C PHE A 55 -3.62 4.34 -11.42
N TYR A 56 -4.64 4.39 -12.28
CA TYR A 56 -4.85 3.39 -13.34
C TYR A 56 -3.63 3.27 -14.27
N ARG A 57 -3.08 4.39 -14.75
CA ARG A 57 -1.88 4.38 -15.60
C ARG A 57 -0.69 3.74 -14.91
N TYR A 58 -0.51 4.02 -13.62
CA TYR A 58 0.56 3.41 -12.83
C TYR A 58 0.37 1.91 -12.66
N CYS A 59 -0.83 1.45 -12.33
CA CYS A 59 -1.14 0.02 -12.26
C CYS A 59 -0.86 -0.66 -13.61
N LYS A 60 -1.33 -0.07 -14.72
CA LYS A 60 -1.08 -0.60 -16.06
C LYS A 60 0.41 -0.72 -16.34
N GLN A 61 1.20 0.30 -16.04
CA GLN A 61 2.64 0.29 -16.26
C GLN A 61 3.32 -0.83 -15.48
N LEU A 62 2.96 -1.04 -14.20
CA LEU A 62 3.54 -2.11 -13.40
C LEU A 62 3.24 -3.50 -13.99
N PHE A 63 1.98 -3.77 -14.34
CA PHE A 63 1.61 -5.08 -14.88
C PHE A 63 2.17 -5.31 -16.28
N GLU A 64 2.37 -4.26 -17.08
CA GLU A 64 3.11 -4.40 -18.34
C GLU A 64 4.58 -4.73 -18.10
N SER A 65 5.22 -4.18 -17.07
CA SER A 65 6.58 -4.58 -16.70
C SER A 65 6.67 -6.07 -16.33
N PHE A 66 5.69 -6.60 -15.59
CA PHE A 66 5.64 -8.05 -15.35
C PHE A 66 5.48 -8.85 -16.65
N ARG A 67 4.59 -8.41 -17.54
CA ARG A 67 4.33 -9.10 -18.81
C ARG A 67 5.54 -9.10 -19.73
N ILE A 68 6.28 -8.00 -19.82
CA ILE A 68 7.52 -7.89 -20.62
C ILE A 68 8.57 -8.90 -20.12
N CYS A 69 8.61 -9.17 -18.81
CA CYS A 69 9.52 -10.13 -18.20
C CYS A 69 8.98 -11.59 -18.20
N ASP A 70 7.87 -11.87 -18.90
CA ASP A 70 7.18 -13.16 -18.85
C ASP A 70 6.82 -13.60 -17.42
N VAL A 71 6.47 -12.63 -16.58
CA VAL A 71 6.02 -12.86 -15.22
C VAL A 71 4.50 -12.87 -15.20
N ASN A 72 3.92 -14.01 -14.84
CA ASN A 72 2.49 -14.17 -14.68
C ASN A 72 2.08 -13.80 -13.25
N ALA A 73 1.63 -12.55 -13.08
CA ALA A 73 1.24 -11.99 -11.80
C ALA A 73 -0.22 -12.29 -11.48
N MET A 74 -0.48 -12.97 -10.36
CA MET A 74 -1.81 -13.25 -9.82
C MET A 74 -2.02 -12.39 -8.56
N VAL A 75 -3.05 -11.54 -8.56
CA VAL A 75 -3.33 -10.64 -7.45
C VAL A 75 -4.49 -11.18 -6.62
N VAL A 76 -4.27 -11.34 -5.32
CA VAL A 76 -5.30 -11.80 -4.38
C VAL A 76 -5.71 -10.65 -3.48
N PHE A 77 -7.01 -10.36 -3.46
CA PHE A 77 -7.59 -9.39 -2.55
C PHE A 77 -8.28 -10.10 -1.38
N ASP A 78 -8.17 -9.53 -0.20
CA ASP A 78 -8.97 -9.99 0.94
C ASP A 78 -10.46 -9.77 0.62
N GLY A 79 -11.28 -10.79 0.85
CA GLY A 79 -12.73 -10.67 0.85
C GLY A 79 -13.30 -10.11 2.17
N ALA A 80 -14.62 -10.16 2.28
CA ALA A 80 -15.31 -9.85 3.52
C ALA A 80 -14.89 -10.85 4.62
N ARG A 81 -14.57 -10.32 5.81
CA ARG A 81 -14.26 -11.13 6.98
C ARG A 81 -15.50 -11.27 7.85
N LEU A 82 -15.97 -12.50 8.04
CA LEU A 82 -17.09 -12.82 8.94
C LEU A 82 -16.63 -13.02 10.39
N ASP A 83 -15.32 -13.17 10.63
CA ASP A 83 -14.76 -13.51 11.92
C ASP A 83 -14.22 -12.27 12.68
N ASN A 84 -14.58 -12.16 13.96
CA ASN A 84 -14.24 -11.00 14.80
C ASN A 84 -12.77 -10.94 15.26
N ARG A 85 -11.90 -11.84 14.80
CA ARG A 85 -10.51 -11.97 15.29
C ARG A 85 -9.65 -10.73 15.06
N LYS A 86 -9.96 -9.93 14.04
CA LYS A 86 -9.26 -8.67 13.73
C LYS A 86 -10.09 -7.43 14.04
N LEU A 87 -11.27 -7.57 14.65
CA LEU A 87 -12.20 -6.46 14.87
C LEU A 87 -11.56 -5.36 15.73
N SER A 88 -10.88 -5.72 16.81
CA SER A 88 -10.16 -4.79 17.68
C SER A 88 -9.11 -3.99 16.91
N THR A 89 -8.31 -4.66 16.07
CA THR A 89 -7.30 -4.01 15.24
C THR A 89 -7.91 -3.08 14.19
N VAL A 90 -9.05 -3.44 13.61
CA VAL A 90 -9.78 -2.59 12.64
C VAL A 90 -10.34 -1.35 13.34
N LEU A 91 -10.93 -1.51 14.52
CA LEU A 91 -11.45 -0.39 15.32
C LEU A 91 -10.34 0.57 15.74
N GLU A 92 -9.24 0.06 16.28
CA GLU A 92 -8.09 0.87 16.70
C GLU A 92 -7.51 1.68 15.52
N ARG A 93 -7.38 1.06 14.34
CA ARG A 93 -6.93 1.77 13.14
C ARG A 93 -7.93 2.82 12.67
N SER A 94 -9.22 2.54 12.80
CA SER A 94 -10.27 3.49 12.44
C SER A 94 -10.24 4.71 13.36
N GLN A 95 -10.11 4.49 14.67
CA GLN A 95 -9.95 5.57 15.65
C GLN A 95 -8.71 6.42 15.35
N ARG A 96 -7.55 5.79 15.10
CA ARG A 96 -6.33 6.52 14.73
C ARG A 96 -6.54 7.42 13.52
N ARG A 97 -7.24 6.94 12.47
CA ARG A 97 -7.51 7.77 11.28
C ARG A 97 -8.32 9.01 11.64
N VAL A 98 -9.35 8.87 12.47
CA VAL A 98 -10.15 10.00 12.97
C VAL A 98 -9.26 10.98 13.74
N ASP A 99 -8.46 10.49 14.70
CA ASP A 99 -7.59 11.33 15.53
C ASP A 99 -6.56 12.10 14.68
N TYR A 100 -5.96 11.45 13.67
CA TYR A 100 -5.05 12.10 12.74
C TYR A 100 -5.76 13.19 11.92
N SER A 101 -6.94 12.91 11.37
CA SER A 101 -7.73 13.90 10.63
C SER A 101 -8.03 15.12 11.50
N THR A 102 -8.54 14.91 12.72
CA THR A 102 -8.87 16.01 13.65
C THR A 102 -7.65 16.87 14.00
N ARG A 103 -6.48 16.26 14.24
CA ARG A 103 -5.23 17.01 14.54
C ARG A 103 -4.74 17.84 13.37
N THR A 104 -4.94 17.36 12.15
CA THR A 104 -4.52 18.10 10.94
C THR A 104 -5.43 19.31 10.70
N SER A 105 -6.73 19.18 10.95
CA SER A 105 -7.71 20.28 10.81
C SER A 105 -7.43 21.44 11.76
N VAL A 106 -7.01 21.18 13.00
CA VAL A 106 -6.69 22.24 13.98
C VAL A 106 -5.42 23.03 13.62
N ASN A 107 -4.51 22.43 12.84
CA ASN A 107 -3.28 23.09 12.38
C ASN A 107 -3.45 23.86 11.05
N THR A 108 -4.61 23.77 10.38
CA THR A 108 -4.84 24.49 9.11
C THR A 108 -5.46 25.87 9.28
N ASP A 109 -5.80 26.27 10.52
CA ASP A 109 -6.39 27.58 10.85
C ASP A 109 -5.35 28.70 11.09
N LEU A 110 -4.07 28.46 10.81
CA LEU A 110 -3.00 29.47 10.95
C LEU A 110 -2.12 29.53 9.69
N SER A 111 -2.66 30.13 8.64
CA SER A 111 -1.85 30.85 7.65
C SER A 111 -2.40 32.28 7.54
N PRO A 112 -1.72 33.30 8.11
CA PRO A 112 -2.04 34.68 7.80
C PRO A 112 -1.65 34.98 6.35
N LEU A 113 -2.53 35.72 5.66
CA LEU A 113 -2.26 36.42 4.41
C LEU A 113 -1.00 37.29 4.48
#